data_AF-A0ABC9TGG4-F1
#
_entry.id   AF-A0ABC9TGG4-F1
#
_cell.length_a   1.000
_cell.length_b   1.000
_cell.length_c   1.000
_cell.angle_alpha   90.00
_cell.angle_beta   90.00
_cell.angle_gamma   90.00
#
_symmetry.space_group_name_H-M   'P 1'
#
loop_
_entity.id
_entity.type
_entity.pdbx_description
1 polymer ?
#
loop_
_entity_poly.entity_id
_entity_poly.type
_entity_poly.pdbx_seq_one_letter_code
_entity_poly.pdbx_strand_id
1 'polypeptide(L)'
;MLFHYLKFEFIKRNRRWWIWLLIAVLTGVGIFGNFQQQAAQNEFVQKYRQALIRQGANQANRPETLTLELKKLNESPAVYNRWFSAELPVVSGKQPATKTNDGTAYRIAVLNGAAKLDYLEAVNRTVQQNEILAQHKTTAYYPQGLLFTDQELQAMPDETEKLVREWFPTFYVRGFDYLQYLFQQNVPFYLLLIGIIVSGGFFAKELAHKRAHSNWLQLQGEGLVKQMMVQFLTISLTLAEIVFLPLALTTLVTGLLRGFGSLEFPVLNNTYQDAFNSFSEAFTTRGQLLIRSVGLLLLLIALVAAFNIAVALISKNAWLTTSLVLLVVTSALLIPPISWLPLSFFHVWGIANGTIAQSVDLPGLQLGQGALVIAIWSGILLLVEVISSLNFVNWHPFRNSTKSGRVERV
;
A
#
# COMPACT_ATOMS: atom_id res chain seq x y z
N MET A 1 27.26 -18.00 -15.04
CA MET A 1 27.74 -16.63 -15.36
C MET A 1 26.78 -15.54 -14.86
N LEU A 2 25.47 -15.57 -15.17
CA LEU A 2 24.45 -14.62 -14.65
C LEU A 2 24.59 -14.26 -13.15
N PHE A 3 24.72 -15.28 -12.30
CA PHE A 3 24.85 -15.12 -10.86
C PHE A 3 26.11 -14.35 -10.42
N HIS A 4 27.22 -14.50 -11.14
CA HIS A 4 28.45 -13.75 -10.86
C HIS A 4 28.29 -12.27 -11.19
N TYR A 5 27.53 -11.94 -12.24
CA TYR A 5 27.21 -10.55 -12.61
C TYR A 5 26.26 -9.89 -11.62
N LEU A 6 25.20 -10.61 -11.21
CA LEU A 6 24.30 -10.15 -10.17
C LEU A 6 25.06 -9.88 -8.87
N LYS A 7 25.99 -10.77 -8.49
CA LYS A 7 26.86 -10.56 -7.32
C LYS A 7 27.75 -9.31 -7.46
N PHE A 8 28.30 -9.06 -8.64
CA PHE A 8 29.11 -7.86 -8.90
C PHE A 8 28.28 -6.56 -8.78
N GLU A 9 27.11 -6.50 -9.43
CA GLU A 9 26.23 -5.34 -9.31
C GLU A 9 25.74 -5.15 -7.86
N PHE A 10 25.49 -6.24 -7.14
CA PHE A 10 25.15 -6.18 -5.72
C PHE A 10 26.28 -5.56 -4.89
N ILE A 11 27.54 -5.98 -5.08
CA ILE A 11 28.70 -5.42 -4.35
C ILE A 11 28.90 -3.94 -4.70
N LYS A 12 28.83 -3.58 -5.98
CA LYS A 12 28.96 -2.20 -6.47
C LYS A 12 27.88 -1.29 -5.89
N ARG A 13 26.64 -1.79 -5.81
CA ARG A 13 25.52 -1.08 -5.20
C ARG A 13 25.68 -0.96 -3.69
N ASN A 14 26.10 -2.03 -3.01
CA ASN A 14 26.24 -2.05 -1.55
C ASN A 14 27.32 -1.06 -1.05
N ARG A 15 28.27 -0.68 -1.92
CA ARG A 15 29.24 0.39 -1.66
C ARG A 15 28.66 1.81 -1.69
N ARG A 16 27.42 1.99 -2.17
CA ARG A 16 26.75 3.30 -2.21
C ARG A 16 26.09 3.59 -0.86
N TRP A 17 26.91 4.02 0.09
CA TRP A 17 26.50 4.33 1.47
C TRP A 17 25.28 5.28 1.55
N TRP A 18 25.12 6.18 0.58
CA TRP A 18 24.00 7.12 0.54
C TRP A 18 22.63 6.46 0.31
N ILE A 19 22.57 5.27 -0.33
CA ILE A 19 21.31 4.51 -0.47
C ILE A 19 20.86 4.00 0.90
N TRP A 20 21.80 3.53 1.72
CA TRP A 20 21.52 3.10 3.09
C TRP A 20 21.11 4.26 3.99
N LEU A 21 21.73 5.44 3.81
CA LEU A 21 21.28 6.66 4.50
C LEU A 21 19.85 7.02 4.08
N LEU A 22 19.53 6.99 2.78
CA LEU A 22 18.18 7.25 2.29
C LEU A 22 17.17 6.28 2.91
N ILE A 23 17.46 4.97 2.90
CA ILE A 23 16.63 3.95 3.55
C ILE A 23 16.41 4.29 5.03
N ALA A 24 17.48 4.64 5.76
CA ALA A 24 17.38 4.99 7.17
C ALA A 24 16.49 6.23 7.40
N VAL A 25 16.59 7.25 6.55
CA VAL A 25 15.70 8.43 6.60
C VAL A 25 14.25 8.04 6.31
N LEU A 26 14.00 7.24 5.27
CA LEU A 26 12.64 6.79 4.92
C LEU A 26 12.02 5.96 6.04
N THR A 27 12.80 5.08 6.67
CA THR A 27 12.38 4.34 7.86
C THR A 27 12.11 5.28 9.04
N GLY A 28 12.96 6.28 9.27
CA GLY A 28 12.77 7.29 10.32
C GLY A 28 11.46 8.07 10.15
N VAL A 29 11.15 8.51 8.92
CA VAL A 29 9.87 9.15 8.57
C VAL A 29 8.70 8.20 8.83
N GLY A 30 8.82 6.93 8.44
CA GLY A 30 7.81 5.90 8.69
C GLY A 30 7.52 5.71 10.19
N ILE A 31 8.57 5.61 11.01
CA ILE A 31 8.47 5.49 12.47
C ILE A 31 7.83 6.74 13.08
N PHE A 32 8.23 7.93 12.62
CA PHE A 32 7.64 9.19 13.09
C PHE A 32 6.14 9.26 12.82
N GLY A 33 5.67 8.81 11.65
CA GLY A 33 4.24 8.70 11.35
C GLY A 33 3.50 7.76 12.31
N ASN A 34 4.13 6.68 12.78
CA ASN A 34 3.53 5.79 13.78
C ASN A 34 3.43 6.47 15.15
N PHE A 35 4.39 7.33 15.52
CA PHE A 35 4.27 8.19 16.69
C PHE A 35 3.12 9.18 16.57
N GLN A 36 2.89 9.76 15.38
CA GLN A 36 1.73 10.62 15.14
C GLN A 36 0.41 9.86 15.30
N GLN A 37 0.29 8.63 14.77
CA GLN A 37 -0.89 7.78 14.97
C GLN A 37 -1.20 7.53 16.45
N GLN A 38 -0.17 7.33 17.27
CA GLN A 38 -0.34 7.17 18.72
C GLN A 38 -0.74 8.47 19.41
N ALA A 39 -0.11 9.58 19.04
CA ALA A 39 -0.43 10.88 19.60
C ALA A 39 -1.90 11.23 19.29
N ALA A 40 -2.34 11.02 18.06
CA ALA A 40 -3.73 11.19 17.65
C ALA A 40 -4.70 10.27 18.41
N GLN A 41 -4.35 8.99 18.59
CA GLN A 41 -5.14 8.06 19.40
C GLN A 41 -5.27 8.56 20.85
N ASN A 42 -4.17 8.98 21.47
CA ASN A 42 -4.15 9.45 22.85
C ASN A 42 -4.96 10.73 23.01
N GLU A 43 -4.79 11.69 22.09
CA GLU A 43 -5.54 12.94 22.06
C GLU A 43 -7.04 12.67 21.90
N PHE A 44 -7.41 11.79 20.96
CA PHE A 44 -8.80 11.38 20.78
C PHE A 44 -9.38 10.75 22.04
N VAL A 45 -8.69 9.81 22.67
CA VAL A 45 -9.15 9.17 23.91
C VAL A 45 -9.33 10.20 25.04
N GLN A 46 -8.44 11.18 25.15
CA GLN A 46 -8.58 12.27 26.13
C GLN A 46 -9.78 13.16 25.83
N LYS A 47 -9.95 13.61 24.59
CA LYS A 47 -11.13 14.38 24.15
C LYS A 47 -12.42 13.60 24.41
N TYR A 48 -12.40 12.30 24.12
CA TYR A 48 -13.55 11.44 24.32
C TYR A 48 -13.95 11.33 25.80
N ARG A 49 -12.97 11.12 26.68
CA ARG A 49 -13.19 11.13 28.15
C ARG A 49 -13.80 12.46 28.61
N GLN A 50 -13.27 13.58 28.13
CA GLN A 50 -13.78 14.90 28.51
C GLN A 50 -15.21 15.12 28.02
N ALA A 51 -15.54 14.66 26.81
CA ALA A 51 -16.90 14.73 26.28
C ALA A 51 -17.90 13.94 27.13
N LEU A 52 -17.56 12.70 27.51
CA LEU A 52 -18.37 11.87 28.40
C LEU A 52 -18.60 12.55 29.77
N ILE A 53 -17.56 13.16 30.34
CA ILE A 53 -17.65 13.88 31.62
C ILE A 53 -18.55 15.11 31.51
N ARG A 54 -18.36 15.94 30.48
CA ARG A 54 -19.15 17.17 30.28
C ARG A 54 -20.63 16.87 30.07
N GLN A 55 -20.92 15.88 29.24
CA GLN A 55 -22.30 15.46 28.97
C GLN A 55 -22.97 14.86 30.21
N GLY A 56 -22.24 14.03 30.96
CA GLY A 56 -22.72 13.53 32.25
C GLY A 56 -22.98 14.64 33.27
N ALA A 57 -22.14 15.69 33.31
CA ALA A 57 -22.29 16.82 34.22
C ALA A 57 -23.48 17.74 33.89
N ASN A 58 -23.83 17.85 32.61
CA ASN A 58 -24.91 18.73 32.13
C ASN A 58 -26.33 18.14 32.32
N GLN A 59 -26.45 16.90 32.80
CA GLN A 59 -27.73 16.24 32.99
C GLN A 59 -28.00 16.00 34.49
N ALA A 60 -29.18 16.41 34.95
CA ALA A 60 -29.55 16.45 36.38
C ALA A 60 -29.45 15.09 37.11
N ASN A 61 -29.45 13.98 36.37
CA ASN A 61 -29.30 12.61 36.88
C ASN A 61 -28.30 11.83 36.02
N ARG A 62 -27.01 12.24 36.02
CA ARG A 62 -25.85 11.58 35.36
C ARG A 62 -26.21 10.18 34.83
N PRO A 63 -26.52 10.03 33.53
CA PRO A 63 -27.02 8.75 33.01
C PRO A 63 -26.07 7.62 33.40
N GLU A 64 -26.61 6.55 33.97
CA GLU A 64 -25.83 5.38 34.37
C GLU A 64 -24.99 4.85 33.19
N THR A 65 -25.51 4.97 31.97
CA THR A 65 -24.88 4.61 30.69
C THR A 65 -23.56 5.35 30.42
N LEU A 66 -23.54 6.68 30.58
CA LEU A 66 -22.32 7.50 30.38
C LEU A 66 -21.27 7.21 31.46
N THR A 67 -21.71 6.96 32.69
CA THR A 67 -20.79 6.59 33.78
C THR A 67 -20.18 5.20 33.59
N LEU A 68 -20.96 4.25 33.05
CA LEU A 68 -20.49 2.92 32.71
C LEU A 68 -19.47 2.98 31.58
N GLU A 69 -19.77 3.69 30.48
CA GLU A 69 -18.84 3.83 29.36
C GLU A 69 -17.51 4.48 29.79
N LEU A 70 -17.57 5.58 30.55
CA LEU A 70 -16.38 6.24 31.07
C LEU A 70 -15.56 5.30 31.97
N LYS A 71 -16.23 4.51 32.82
CA LYS A 71 -15.57 3.51 33.66
C LYS A 71 -14.85 2.47 32.80
N LYS A 72 -15.53 1.90 31.79
CA LYS A 72 -14.95 0.90 30.88
C LYS A 72 -13.78 1.46 30.06
N LEU A 73 -13.89 2.71 29.61
CA LEU A 73 -12.84 3.41 28.86
C LEU A 73 -11.58 3.68 29.69
N ASN A 74 -11.72 3.83 31.01
CA ASN A 74 -10.62 4.06 31.94
C ASN A 74 -10.00 2.77 32.48
N GLU A 75 -10.70 1.63 32.44
CA GLU A 75 -10.19 0.34 32.94
C GLU A 75 -9.06 -0.20 32.05
N SER A 76 -9.35 -0.56 30.79
CA SER A 76 -8.33 -0.97 29.82
C SER A 76 -8.90 -1.02 28.40
N PRO A 77 -8.04 -0.99 27.36
CA PRO A 77 -8.47 -1.15 25.97
C PRO A 77 -9.28 -2.42 25.70
N ALA A 78 -8.85 -3.55 26.27
CA ALA A 78 -9.53 -4.82 26.07
C ALA A 78 -10.91 -4.85 26.73
N VAL A 79 -11.04 -4.25 27.92
CA VAL A 79 -12.33 -4.15 28.62
C VAL A 79 -13.30 -3.24 27.86
N TYR A 80 -12.83 -2.07 27.40
CA TYR A 80 -13.64 -1.17 26.59
C TYR A 80 -14.17 -1.85 25.33
N ASN A 81 -13.30 -2.50 24.56
CA ASN A 81 -13.68 -3.16 23.32
C ASN A 81 -14.66 -4.33 23.55
N ARG A 82 -14.46 -5.13 24.61
CA ARG A 82 -15.41 -6.20 24.97
C ARG A 82 -16.78 -5.63 25.33
N TRP A 83 -16.83 -4.59 26.16
CA TRP A 83 -18.07 -3.91 26.49
C TRP A 83 -18.76 -3.35 25.24
N PHE A 84 -18.03 -2.58 24.42
CA PHE A 84 -18.57 -2.00 23.18
C PHE A 84 -19.12 -3.09 22.23
N SER A 85 -18.42 -4.20 22.07
CA SER A 85 -18.87 -5.32 21.23
C SER A 85 -20.17 -5.96 21.74
N ALA A 86 -20.40 -6.01 23.05
CA ALA A 86 -21.61 -6.55 23.66
C ALA A 86 -22.81 -5.59 23.59
N GLU A 87 -22.57 -4.29 23.39
CA GLU A 87 -23.62 -3.27 23.24
C GLU A 87 -24.24 -3.28 21.83
N LEU A 88 -23.46 -3.59 20.79
CA LEU A 88 -23.93 -3.50 19.39
C LEU A 88 -25.16 -4.39 19.07
N PRO A 89 -25.27 -5.65 19.55
CA PRO A 89 -26.47 -6.46 19.38
C PRO A 89 -27.71 -5.89 20.09
N VAL A 90 -27.53 -5.14 21.18
CA VAL A 90 -28.60 -4.45 21.91
C VAL A 90 -29.08 -3.24 21.12
N VAL A 91 -28.15 -2.42 20.63
CA VAL A 91 -28.43 -1.26 19.77
C VAL A 91 -29.19 -1.65 18.49
N SER A 92 -28.85 -2.79 17.90
CA SER A 92 -29.53 -3.31 16.69
C SER A 92 -30.87 -4.01 16.99
N GLY A 93 -31.30 -4.11 18.25
CA GLY A 93 -32.54 -4.77 18.64
C GLY A 93 -32.50 -6.30 18.56
N LYS A 94 -31.33 -6.91 18.31
CA LYS A 94 -31.16 -8.36 18.24
C LYS A 94 -31.11 -9.02 19.62
N GLN A 95 -30.78 -8.27 20.67
CA GLN A 95 -30.72 -8.73 22.05
C GLN A 95 -31.38 -7.72 23.01
N PRO A 96 -32.00 -8.20 24.11
CA PRO A 96 -32.56 -7.31 25.12
C PRO A 96 -31.45 -6.61 25.92
N ALA A 97 -31.71 -5.38 26.35
CA ALA A 97 -30.84 -4.64 27.26
C ALA A 97 -30.85 -5.26 28.67
N THR A 98 -29.69 -5.25 29.34
CA THR A 98 -29.48 -5.69 30.72
C THR A 98 -28.69 -4.63 31.47
N LYS A 99 -28.72 -4.61 32.80
CA LYS A 99 -27.99 -3.62 33.62
C LYS A 99 -26.48 -3.51 33.34
N THR A 100 -25.88 -4.51 32.70
CA THR A 100 -24.45 -4.55 32.34
C THR A 100 -24.14 -4.18 30.88
N ASN A 101 -25.17 -4.07 30.03
CA ASN A 101 -25.07 -3.74 28.61
C ASN A 101 -26.22 -2.81 28.12
N ASP A 102 -26.77 -1.97 29.02
CA ASP A 102 -27.83 -0.99 28.71
C ASP A 102 -27.22 0.38 28.35
N GLY A 103 -25.97 0.40 27.90
CA GLY A 103 -25.24 1.62 27.64
C GLY A 103 -25.20 1.92 26.15
N THR A 104 -26.16 2.67 25.61
CA THR A 104 -25.99 3.21 24.25
C THR A 104 -24.69 4.00 24.22
N ALA A 105 -23.66 3.47 23.54
CA ALA A 105 -22.36 4.13 23.46
C ALA A 105 -22.59 5.57 23.03
N TYR A 106 -22.06 6.54 23.76
CA TYR A 106 -22.37 7.96 23.58
C TYR A 106 -22.22 8.39 22.12
N ARG A 107 -21.17 7.89 21.46
CA ARG A 107 -20.90 8.15 20.04
C ARG A 107 -21.99 7.62 19.10
N ILE A 108 -22.61 6.49 19.43
CA ILE A 108 -23.74 5.92 18.68
C ILE A 108 -25.01 6.74 18.95
N ALA A 109 -25.24 7.16 20.20
CA ALA A 109 -26.38 8.02 20.55
C ALA A 109 -26.33 9.38 19.84
N VAL A 110 -25.13 9.98 19.75
CA VAL A 110 -24.87 11.23 19.01
C VAL A 110 -25.25 11.08 17.53
N LEU A 111 -24.98 9.92 16.91
CA LEU A 111 -25.37 9.65 15.53
C LEU A 111 -26.86 9.33 15.34
N ASN A 112 -27.47 8.58 16.26
CA ASN A 112 -28.88 8.17 16.16
C ASN A 112 -29.84 9.38 16.22
N GLY A 113 -29.41 10.49 16.82
CA GLY A 113 -30.13 11.76 16.78
C GLY A 113 -30.11 12.49 15.42
N ALA A 114 -29.20 12.12 14.51
CA ALA A 114 -28.94 12.83 13.25
C ALA A 114 -29.05 11.98 11.97
N ALA A 115 -28.87 10.65 12.03
CA ALA A 115 -28.86 9.75 10.86
C ALA A 115 -29.70 8.50 11.12
N LYS A 116 -30.70 8.19 10.28
CA LYS A 116 -31.73 7.16 10.57
C LYS A 116 -31.64 5.84 9.80
N LEU A 117 -30.85 5.72 8.72
CA LEU A 117 -30.78 4.48 7.92
C LEU A 117 -29.37 3.86 7.82
N ASP A 118 -28.32 4.64 7.56
CA ASP A 118 -27.00 4.07 7.20
C ASP A 118 -26.18 3.51 8.38
N TYR A 119 -26.52 3.88 9.62
CA TYR A 119 -25.74 3.40 10.79
C TYR A 119 -26.05 1.95 11.16
N LEU A 120 -27.22 1.41 10.81
CA LEU A 120 -27.58 0.02 11.12
C LEU A 120 -26.74 -0.98 10.33
N GLU A 121 -26.39 -0.63 9.08
CA GLU A 121 -25.46 -1.43 8.27
C GLU A 121 -24.06 -1.42 8.89
N ALA A 122 -23.55 -0.25 9.28
CA ALA A 122 -22.29 -0.13 10.00
C ALA A 122 -22.29 -0.90 11.34
N VAL A 123 -23.41 -0.91 12.09
CA VAL A 123 -23.57 -1.72 13.30
C VAL A 123 -23.50 -3.21 12.96
N ASN A 124 -24.30 -3.69 12.00
CA ASN A 124 -24.31 -5.09 11.58
C ASN A 124 -22.93 -5.56 11.11
N ARG A 125 -22.24 -4.74 10.31
CA ARG A 125 -20.89 -4.99 9.82
C ARG A 125 -19.89 -5.06 10.97
N THR A 126 -20.00 -4.19 11.96
CA THR A 126 -19.14 -4.19 13.15
C THR A 126 -19.42 -5.40 14.05
N VAL A 127 -20.68 -5.84 14.18
CA VAL A 127 -21.05 -7.07 14.88
C VAL A 127 -20.41 -8.28 14.19
N GLN A 128 -20.55 -8.40 12.87
CA GLN A 128 -19.92 -9.49 12.11
C GLN A 128 -18.39 -9.46 12.25
N GLN A 129 -17.77 -8.28 12.20
CA GLN A 129 -16.34 -8.14 12.45
C GLN A 129 -15.97 -8.67 13.85
N ASN A 130 -16.74 -8.33 14.88
CA ASN A 130 -16.52 -8.78 16.25
C ASN A 130 -16.66 -10.28 16.44
N GLU A 131 -17.62 -10.90 15.76
CA GLU A 131 -17.77 -12.36 15.75
C GLU A 131 -16.52 -13.03 15.17
N ILE A 132 -16.00 -12.52 14.06
CA ILE A 132 -14.75 -13.02 13.45
C ILE A 132 -13.56 -12.76 14.38
N LEU A 133 -13.45 -11.55 14.97
CA LEU A 133 -12.39 -11.24 15.93
C LEU A 133 -12.39 -12.21 17.12
N ALA A 134 -13.56 -12.55 17.63
CA ALA A 134 -13.73 -13.50 18.73
C ALA A 134 -13.34 -14.93 18.32
N GLN A 135 -13.73 -15.38 17.12
CA GLN A 135 -13.32 -16.68 16.55
C GLN A 135 -11.80 -16.80 16.45
N HIS A 136 -11.13 -15.74 15.99
CA HIS A 136 -9.67 -15.69 15.83
C HIS A 136 -8.92 -15.29 17.12
N LYS A 137 -9.63 -15.08 18.25
CA LYS A 137 -9.04 -14.61 19.53
C LYS A 137 -8.20 -13.34 19.38
N THR A 138 -8.64 -12.44 18.51
CA THR A 138 -7.97 -11.16 18.24
C THR A 138 -8.71 -10.00 18.92
N THR A 139 -8.07 -8.83 18.99
CA THR A 139 -8.64 -7.63 19.62
C THR A 139 -8.93 -6.58 18.56
N ALA A 140 -10.10 -5.92 18.68
CA ALA A 140 -10.45 -4.76 17.87
C ALA A 140 -9.47 -3.60 18.08
N TYR A 141 -9.53 -2.60 17.19
CA TYR A 141 -8.85 -1.33 17.41
C TYR A 141 -9.33 -0.65 18.69
N TYR A 142 -8.46 0.14 19.30
CA TYR A 142 -8.82 0.92 20.49
C TYR A 142 -8.78 2.42 20.17
N PRO A 143 -9.76 3.20 20.66
CA PRO A 143 -11.09 2.74 21.08
C PRO A 143 -11.87 2.18 19.88
N GLN A 144 -12.61 1.09 20.07
CA GLN A 144 -13.40 0.49 18.99
C GLN A 144 -14.50 1.45 18.52
N GLY A 145 -14.75 1.51 17.22
CA GLY A 145 -15.82 2.31 16.61
C GLY A 145 -16.70 1.48 15.67
N LEU A 146 -17.71 2.13 15.09
CA LEU A 146 -18.48 1.56 13.99
C LEU A 146 -17.67 1.57 12.70
N LEU A 147 -17.83 0.53 11.89
CA LEU A 147 -17.13 0.34 10.64
C LEU A 147 -17.95 0.87 9.44
N PHE A 148 -17.61 2.08 9.00
CA PHE A 148 -18.18 2.72 7.81
C PHE A 148 -17.31 2.46 6.57
N THR A 149 -17.93 2.34 5.40
CA THR A 149 -17.21 2.36 4.12
C THR A 149 -17.02 3.79 3.63
N ASP A 150 -16.03 3.99 2.75
CA ASP A 150 -15.82 5.31 2.14
C ASP A 150 -17.02 5.75 1.30
N GLN A 151 -17.74 4.79 0.68
CA GLN A 151 -18.95 5.07 -0.09
C GLN A 151 -20.10 5.54 0.81
N GLU A 152 -20.30 4.90 1.97
CA GLU A 152 -21.26 5.36 2.97
C GLU A 152 -20.92 6.75 3.46
N LEU A 153 -19.65 7.01 3.79
CA LEU A 153 -19.20 8.33 4.25
C LEU A 153 -19.42 9.41 3.19
N GLN A 154 -19.19 9.11 1.90
CA GLN A 154 -19.42 10.04 0.79
C GLN A 154 -20.91 10.26 0.47
N ALA A 155 -21.77 9.30 0.79
CA ALA A 155 -23.22 9.43 0.59
C ALA A 155 -23.90 10.23 1.72
N MET A 156 -23.24 10.38 2.87
CA MET A 156 -23.75 11.16 3.99
C MET A 156 -23.71 12.67 3.72
N PRO A 157 -24.61 13.46 4.35
CA PRO A 157 -24.49 14.91 4.38
C PRO A 157 -23.15 15.34 5.03
N ASP A 158 -22.51 16.40 4.52
CA ASP A 158 -21.19 16.89 4.98
C ASP A 158 -21.06 17.02 6.51
N GLU A 159 -22.11 17.50 7.19
CA GLU A 159 -22.11 17.66 8.65
C GLU A 159 -22.08 16.30 9.37
N THR A 160 -22.85 15.34 8.87
CA THR A 160 -22.89 13.96 9.39
C THR A 160 -21.58 13.25 9.11
N GLU A 161 -21.02 13.39 7.90
CA GLU A 161 -19.73 12.80 7.53
C GLU A 161 -18.62 13.30 8.48
N LYS A 162 -18.53 14.63 8.68
CA LYS A 162 -17.56 15.23 9.60
C LYS A 162 -17.71 14.69 11.02
N LEU A 163 -18.95 14.61 11.50
CA LEU A 163 -19.26 14.06 12.81
C LEU A 163 -18.83 12.59 12.93
N VAL A 164 -19.15 11.76 11.93
CA VAL A 164 -18.75 10.34 11.91
C VAL A 164 -17.23 10.20 11.91
N ARG A 165 -16.52 10.96 11.07
CA ARG A 165 -15.05 10.93 11.00
C ARG A 165 -14.39 11.39 12.30
N GLU A 166 -14.99 12.36 12.99
CA GLU A 166 -14.51 12.85 14.28
C GLU A 166 -14.69 11.81 15.39
N TRP A 167 -15.87 11.18 15.48
CA TRP A 167 -16.20 10.27 16.60
C TRP A 167 -15.79 8.82 16.37
N PHE A 168 -15.64 8.38 15.13
CA PHE A 168 -15.28 6.99 14.78
C PHE A 168 -13.95 6.87 14.02
N PRO A 169 -12.84 7.49 14.50
CA PRO A 169 -11.54 7.32 13.88
C PRO A 169 -11.00 5.90 14.14
N THR A 170 -10.31 5.34 13.14
CA THR A 170 -9.55 4.10 13.28
C THR A 170 -8.07 4.41 13.42
N PHE A 171 -7.44 3.89 14.48
CA PHE A 171 -6.02 4.12 14.76
C PHE A 171 -5.16 2.89 14.51
N TYR A 172 -4.17 3.04 13.63
CA TYR A 172 -3.29 1.96 13.18
C TYR A 172 -1.94 2.01 13.90
N VAL A 173 -1.92 1.56 15.15
CA VAL A 173 -0.77 1.77 16.05
C VAL A 173 0.23 0.60 16.03
N ARG A 174 -0.25 -0.63 15.89
CA ARG A 174 0.59 -1.85 15.94
C ARG A 174 1.26 -2.11 14.59
N GLY A 175 2.27 -2.98 14.55
CA GLY A 175 3.10 -3.22 13.36
C GLY A 175 2.31 -3.48 12.07
N PHE A 176 1.56 -4.57 12.00
CA PHE A 176 0.77 -4.92 10.81
C PHE A 176 -0.42 -3.99 10.58
N ASP A 177 -1.01 -3.43 11.64
CA ASP A 177 -2.06 -2.42 11.54
C ASP A 177 -1.50 -1.20 10.79
N TYR A 178 -0.33 -0.71 11.20
CA TYR A 178 0.34 0.44 10.61
C TYR A 178 0.83 0.16 9.19
N LEU A 179 1.30 -1.06 8.90
CA LEU A 179 1.64 -1.44 7.54
C LEU A 179 0.41 -1.36 6.61
N GLN A 180 -0.75 -1.86 7.06
CA GLN A 180 -2.01 -1.69 6.33
C GLN A 180 -2.31 -0.21 6.09
N TYR A 181 -2.16 0.65 7.11
CA TYR A 181 -2.36 2.09 6.97
C TYR A 181 -1.44 2.72 5.92
N LEU A 182 -0.15 2.35 5.90
CA LEU A 182 0.80 2.85 4.90
C LEU A 182 0.38 2.45 3.47
N PHE A 183 -0.15 1.23 3.29
CA PHE A 183 -0.70 0.79 2.02
C PHE A 183 -1.98 1.56 1.63
N GLN A 184 -2.89 1.82 2.58
CA GLN A 184 -4.09 2.62 2.37
C GLN A 184 -3.76 4.06 1.96
N GLN A 185 -2.72 4.66 2.54
CA GLN A 185 -2.24 6.01 2.21
C GLN A 185 -1.38 6.05 0.93
N ASN A 186 -1.29 4.95 0.18
CA ASN A 186 -0.46 4.82 -1.02
C ASN A 186 1.04 5.14 -0.79
N VAL A 187 1.57 4.97 0.42
CA VAL A 187 3.00 5.16 0.71
C VAL A 187 3.92 4.32 -0.19
N PRO A 188 3.62 3.06 -0.53
CA PRO A 188 4.45 2.28 -1.45
C PRO A 188 4.60 2.93 -2.84
N PHE A 189 3.59 3.66 -3.31
CA PHE A 189 3.67 4.41 -4.57
C PHE A 189 4.69 5.55 -4.50
N TYR A 190 4.66 6.34 -3.42
CA TYR A 190 5.64 7.42 -3.22
C TYR A 190 7.07 6.88 -3.07
N LEU A 191 7.24 5.76 -2.37
CA LEU A 191 8.54 5.08 -2.30
C LEU A 191 9.00 4.59 -3.68
N LEU A 192 8.08 4.14 -4.53
CA LEU A 192 8.40 3.75 -5.91
C LEU A 192 8.87 4.94 -6.74
N LEU A 193 8.23 6.11 -6.60
CA LEU A 193 8.69 7.36 -7.25
C LEU A 193 10.10 7.75 -6.81
N ILE A 194 10.40 7.66 -5.51
CA ILE A 194 11.75 7.87 -4.98
C ILE A 194 12.72 6.83 -5.58
N GLY A 195 12.28 5.58 -5.70
CA GLY A 195 13.02 4.52 -6.35
C GLY A 195 13.35 4.80 -7.82
N ILE A 196 12.42 5.42 -8.56
CA ILE A 196 12.63 5.87 -9.94
C ILE A 196 13.65 7.01 -9.99
N ILE A 197 13.62 7.97 -9.07
CA ILE A 197 14.64 9.04 -9.00
C ILE A 197 16.03 8.44 -8.79
N VAL A 198 16.13 7.43 -7.93
CA VAL A 198 17.39 6.78 -7.58
C VAL A 198 17.94 5.91 -8.72
N SER A 199 17.09 5.07 -9.33
CA SER A 199 17.52 4.03 -10.28
C SER A 199 17.21 4.35 -11.76
N GLY A 200 16.36 5.34 -12.01
CA GLY A 200 15.81 5.74 -13.31
C GLY A 200 16.84 5.86 -14.43
N GLY A 201 17.95 6.54 -14.15
CA GLY A 201 18.96 6.81 -15.16
C GLY A 201 20.11 5.80 -15.23
N PHE A 202 20.12 4.71 -14.46
CA PHE A 202 21.29 3.83 -14.38
C PHE A 202 21.64 3.19 -15.72
N PHE A 203 20.66 2.58 -16.40
CA PHE A 203 20.90 1.93 -17.68
C PHE A 203 21.23 2.93 -18.79
N ALA A 204 20.51 4.06 -18.86
CA ALA A 204 20.79 5.12 -19.82
C ALA A 204 22.22 5.72 -19.66
N LYS A 205 22.74 5.85 -18.42
CA LYS A 205 24.14 6.27 -18.19
C LYS A 205 25.14 5.27 -18.76
N GLU A 206 24.85 3.97 -18.67
CA GLU A 206 25.72 2.93 -19.21
C GLU A 206 25.72 2.91 -20.74
N LEU A 207 24.56 3.09 -21.36
CA LEU A 207 24.42 3.22 -22.82
C LEU A 207 25.15 4.46 -23.37
N ALA A 208 24.97 5.62 -22.73
CA ALA A 208 25.53 6.89 -23.21
C ALA A 208 27.07 6.94 -23.16
N HIS A 209 27.65 6.38 -22.11
CA HIS A 209 29.10 6.49 -21.85
C HIS A 209 29.90 5.27 -22.28
N LYS A 210 29.26 4.26 -22.92
CA LYS A 210 29.87 2.94 -23.20
C LYS A 210 30.74 2.48 -22.03
N ARG A 211 30.21 2.61 -20.81
CA ARG A 211 31.02 2.41 -19.59
C ARG A 211 31.63 1.02 -19.61
N ALA A 212 32.73 0.87 -18.88
CA ALA A 212 33.46 -0.39 -18.72
C ALA A 212 32.53 -1.60 -18.50
N HIS A 213 31.35 -1.44 -17.89
CA HIS A 213 30.38 -2.51 -17.71
C HIS A 213 29.70 -3.02 -19.00
N SER A 214 29.18 -2.13 -19.85
CA SER A 214 28.60 -2.51 -21.16
C SER A 214 29.68 -3.04 -22.11
N ASN A 215 30.86 -2.40 -22.10
CA ASN A 215 31.98 -2.86 -22.90
C ASN A 215 32.54 -4.20 -22.38
N TRP A 216 32.58 -4.43 -21.06
CA TRP A 216 33.10 -5.68 -20.49
C TRP A 216 32.18 -6.88 -20.74
N LEU A 217 30.86 -6.71 -20.68
CA LEU A 217 29.91 -7.76 -21.10
C LEU A 217 30.05 -8.07 -22.60
N GLN A 218 30.19 -7.04 -23.43
CA GLN A 218 30.46 -7.21 -24.87
C GLN A 218 31.83 -7.87 -25.13
N LEU A 219 32.86 -7.52 -24.35
CA LEU A 219 34.20 -8.13 -24.42
C LEU A 219 34.19 -9.59 -23.96
N GLN A 220 33.23 -9.99 -23.12
CA GLN A 220 32.99 -11.39 -22.74
C GLN A 220 32.06 -12.14 -23.72
N GLY A 221 31.68 -11.51 -24.83
CA GLY A 221 30.80 -12.12 -25.85
C GLY A 221 29.35 -12.29 -25.42
N GLU A 222 28.92 -11.62 -24.34
CA GLU A 222 27.54 -11.72 -23.87
C GLU A 222 26.60 -10.87 -24.73
N GLY A 223 25.50 -11.49 -25.20
CA GLY A 223 24.52 -10.83 -26.07
C GLY A 223 23.71 -9.74 -25.37
N LEU A 224 23.21 -8.77 -26.15
CA LEU A 224 22.42 -7.63 -25.66
C LEU A 224 21.21 -8.04 -24.80
N VAL A 225 20.53 -9.13 -25.16
CA VAL A 225 19.38 -9.65 -24.39
C VAL A 225 19.75 -9.99 -22.95
N LYS A 226 20.92 -10.60 -22.72
CA LYS A 226 21.40 -10.91 -21.36
C LYS A 226 21.75 -9.63 -20.59
N GLN A 227 22.34 -8.64 -21.24
CA GLN A 227 22.61 -7.34 -20.63
C GLN A 227 21.31 -6.65 -20.20
N MET A 228 20.28 -6.67 -21.05
CA MET A 228 18.96 -6.10 -20.74
C MET A 228 18.30 -6.83 -19.58
N MET A 229 18.37 -8.17 -19.53
CA MET A 229 17.83 -8.96 -18.42
C MET A 229 18.54 -8.67 -17.09
N VAL A 230 19.87 -8.52 -17.09
CA VAL A 230 20.63 -8.14 -15.89
C VAL A 230 20.24 -6.74 -15.41
N GLN A 231 20.04 -5.80 -16.33
CA GLN A 231 19.63 -4.43 -15.99
C GLN A 231 18.19 -4.38 -15.47
N PHE A 232 17.27 -5.13 -16.09
CA PHE A 232 15.91 -5.32 -15.61
C PHE A 232 15.88 -5.83 -14.17
N LEU A 233 16.63 -6.90 -13.88
CA LEU A 233 16.72 -7.45 -12.53
C LEU A 233 17.34 -6.45 -11.55
N THR A 234 18.38 -5.72 -11.97
CA THR A 234 19.07 -4.74 -11.11
C THR A 234 18.18 -3.55 -10.77
N ILE A 235 17.46 -3.00 -11.74
CA ILE A 235 16.49 -1.92 -11.54
C ILE A 235 15.34 -2.43 -10.66
N SER A 236 14.73 -3.57 -11.00
CA SER A 236 13.62 -4.17 -10.24
C SER A 236 14.00 -4.40 -8.78
N LEU A 237 15.17 -4.99 -8.52
CA LEU A 237 15.67 -5.25 -7.17
C LEU A 237 15.92 -3.94 -6.40
N THR A 238 16.43 -2.91 -7.06
CA THR A 238 16.67 -1.60 -6.44
C THR A 238 15.36 -0.90 -6.08
N LEU A 239 14.37 -0.94 -6.97
CA LEU A 239 13.02 -0.44 -6.69
C LEU A 239 12.38 -1.21 -5.53
N ALA A 240 12.45 -2.54 -5.56
CA ALA A 240 11.94 -3.40 -4.50
C ALA A 240 12.60 -3.10 -3.15
N GLU A 241 13.91 -2.87 -3.10
CA GLU A 241 14.60 -2.50 -1.86
C GLU A 241 14.13 -1.14 -1.32
N ILE A 242 14.06 -0.12 -2.17
CA ILE A 242 13.63 1.23 -1.75
C ILE A 242 12.17 1.23 -1.27
N VAL A 243 11.33 0.34 -1.81
CA VAL A 243 9.93 0.22 -1.42
C VAL A 243 9.76 -0.68 -0.19
N PHE A 244 10.18 -1.94 -0.27
CA PHE A 244 9.88 -2.93 0.76
C PHE A 244 10.77 -2.81 1.99
N LEU A 245 12.02 -2.40 1.86
CA LEU A 245 12.94 -2.42 2.99
C LEU A 245 12.59 -1.33 4.02
N PRO A 246 12.30 -0.07 3.65
CA PRO A 246 11.78 0.91 4.59
C PRO A 246 10.46 0.50 5.24
N LEU A 247 9.53 -0.10 4.48
CA LEU A 247 8.25 -0.60 5.01
C LEU A 247 8.45 -1.74 6.02
N ALA A 248 9.33 -2.70 5.70
CA ALA A 248 9.66 -3.83 6.57
C ALA A 248 10.34 -3.35 7.86
N LEU A 249 11.33 -2.46 7.77
CA LEU A 249 12.01 -1.91 8.95
C LEU A 249 11.06 -1.08 9.81
N THR A 250 10.20 -0.26 9.21
CA THR A 250 9.19 0.53 9.94
C THR A 250 8.22 -0.40 10.68
N THR A 251 7.76 -1.46 10.01
CA THR A 251 6.86 -2.48 10.59
C THR A 251 7.56 -3.24 11.72
N LEU A 252 8.82 -3.61 11.54
CA LEU A 252 9.63 -4.30 12.55
C LEU A 252 9.80 -3.44 13.80
N VAL A 253 10.26 -2.19 13.64
CA VAL A 253 10.49 -1.28 14.77
C VAL A 253 9.17 -1.00 15.50
N THR A 254 8.10 -0.72 14.75
CA THR A 254 6.75 -0.53 15.32
C THR A 254 6.28 -1.78 16.06
N GLY A 255 6.48 -2.96 15.48
CA GLY A 255 6.11 -4.24 16.06
C GLY A 255 6.85 -4.57 17.34
N LEU A 256 8.15 -4.24 17.41
CA LEU A 256 8.96 -4.41 18.61
C LEU A 256 8.57 -3.43 19.73
N LEU A 257 8.21 -2.19 19.38
CA LEU A 257 7.84 -1.16 20.36
C LEU A 257 6.41 -1.31 20.89
N ARG A 258 5.47 -1.80 20.06
CA ARG A 258 4.02 -1.71 20.33
C ARG A 258 3.23 -3.00 20.08
N GLY A 259 3.93 -4.07 19.71
CA GLY A 259 3.35 -5.33 19.28
C GLY A 259 3.05 -5.33 17.77
N PHE A 260 3.13 -6.51 17.16
CA PHE A 260 2.90 -6.68 15.73
C PHE A 260 1.42 -6.60 15.33
N GLY A 261 0.49 -6.86 16.26
CA GLY A 261 -0.92 -7.05 15.90
C GLY A 261 -1.15 -8.41 15.22
N SER A 262 -2.37 -8.63 14.71
CA SER A 262 -2.73 -9.92 14.08
C SER A 262 -2.84 -9.82 12.56
N LEU A 263 -2.28 -10.78 11.85
CA LEU A 263 -2.50 -10.93 10.40
C LEU A 263 -3.90 -11.50 10.09
N GLU A 264 -4.53 -12.17 11.05
CA GLU A 264 -5.88 -12.71 10.93
C GLU A 264 -6.96 -11.65 11.18
N PHE A 265 -6.57 -10.40 11.42
CA PHE A 265 -7.53 -9.32 11.63
C PHE A 265 -8.46 -9.19 10.41
N PRO A 266 -9.79 -9.22 10.60
CA PRO A 266 -10.77 -9.11 9.54
C PRO A 266 -10.85 -7.70 8.98
N VAL A 267 -10.68 -7.59 7.67
CA VAL A 267 -10.73 -6.36 6.89
C VAL A 267 -11.76 -6.52 5.78
N LEU A 268 -12.47 -5.45 5.45
CA LEU A 268 -13.43 -5.44 4.36
C LEU A 268 -12.75 -5.65 3.02
N ASN A 269 -13.42 -6.43 2.19
CA ASN A 269 -13.02 -6.75 0.84
C ASN A 269 -14.26 -6.86 -0.04
N ASN A 270 -14.25 -6.10 -1.11
CA ASN A 270 -15.38 -5.96 -2.01
C ASN A 270 -15.07 -6.77 -3.27
N THR A 271 -15.88 -7.79 -3.51
CA THR A 271 -15.69 -8.71 -4.64
C THR A 271 -16.87 -8.62 -5.57
N TYR A 272 -16.59 -8.56 -6.86
CA TYR A 272 -17.65 -8.66 -7.86
C TYR A 272 -18.14 -10.10 -7.96
N GLN A 273 -19.45 -10.29 -7.91
CA GLN A 273 -20.09 -11.60 -8.07
C GLN A 273 -20.76 -11.65 -9.44
N ASP A 274 -20.14 -12.36 -10.39
CA ASP A 274 -20.65 -12.51 -11.75
C ASP A 274 -22.07 -13.09 -11.79
N ALA A 275 -22.39 -14.01 -10.87
CA ALA A 275 -23.70 -14.65 -10.76
C ALA A 275 -24.84 -13.66 -10.44
N PHE A 276 -24.53 -12.56 -9.75
CA PHE A 276 -25.52 -11.56 -9.32
C PHE A 276 -25.30 -10.19 -9.97
N ASN A 277 -24.30 -10.08 -10.85
CA ASN A 277 -23.90 -8.84 -11.52
C ASN A 277 -23.79 -7.65 -10.55
N SER A 278 -23.19 -7.89 -9.38
CA SER A 278 -23.13 -6.93 -8.28
C SER A 278 -21.89 -7.11 -7.42
N PHE A 279 -21.50 -6.05 -6.72
CA PHE A 279 -20.46 -6.11 -5.71
C PHE A 279 -21.04 -6.64 -4.39
N SER A 280 -20.32 -7.56 -3.77
CA SER A 280 -20.60 -8.07 -2.44
C SER A 280 -19.46 -7.72 -1.50
N GLU A 281 -19.81 -7.18 -0.34
CA GLU A 281 -18.89 -6.93 0.75
C GLU A 281 -18.69 -8.22 1.56
N ALA A 282 -17.43 -8.60 1.77
CA ALA A 282 -17.06 -9.74 2.58
C ALA A 282 -15.85 -9.38 3.47
N PHE A 283 -15.62 -10.17 4.51
CA PHE A 283 -14.41 -10.08 5.30
C PHE A 283 -13.33 -11.01 4.75
N THR A 284 -12.12 -10.48 4.65
CA THR A 284 -10.90 -11.24 4.42
C THR A 284 -9.90 -10.93 5.54
N THR A 285 -8.82 -11.70 5.63
CA THR A 285 -7.78 -11.41 6.61
C THR A 285 -6.82 -10.36 6.08
N ARG A 286 -6.31 -9.51 6.98
CA ARG A 286 -5.28 -8.53 6.64
C ARG A 286 -4.06 -9.17 5.98
N GLY A 287 -3.63 -10.34 6.45
CA GLY A 287 -2.52 -11.08 5.88
C GLY A 287 -2.73 -11.39 4.40
N GLN A 288 -3.93 -11.84 4.02
CA GLN A 288 -4.28 -12.10 2.62
C GLN A 288 -4.22 -10.81 1.78
N LEU A 289 -4.77 -9.70 2.28
CA LEU A 289 -4.71 -8.41 1.57
C LEU A 289 -3.30 -7.86 1.44
N LEU A 290 -2.45 -7.99 2.47
CA LEU A 290 -1.05 -7.57 2.41
C LEU A 290 -0.28 -8.42 1.39
N ILE A 291 -0.46 -9.74 1.36
CA ILE A 291 0.18 -10.62 0.36
C ILE A 291 -0.27 -10.23 -1.06
N ARG A 292 -1.58 -10.04 -1.26
CA ARG A 292 -2.16 -9.57 -2.52
C ARG A 292 -1.57 -8.22 -2.96
N SER A 293 -1.47 -7.27 -2.05
CA SER A 293 -0.90 -5.94 -2.28
C SER A 293 0.58 -6.01 -2.64
N VAL A 294 1.37 -6.82 -1.92
CA VAL A 294 2.79 -7.05 -2.21
C VAL A 294 2.98 -7.69 -3.58
N GLY A 295 2.17 -8.70 -3.92
CA GLY A 295 2.18 -9.35 -5.23
C GLY A 295 1.91 -8.37 -6.37
N LEU A 296 0.87 -7.54 -6.25
CA LEU A 296 0.53 -6.51 -7.22
C LEU A 296 1.65 -5.47 -7.36
N LEU A 297 2.22 -5.03 -6.24
CA LEU A 297 3.31 -4.05 -6.22
C LEU A 297 4.60 -4.59 -6.86
N LEU A 298 4.91 -5.88 -6.70
CA LEU A 298 6.02 -6.53 -7.41
C LEU A 298 5.81 -6.53 -8.93
N LEU A 299 4.58 -6.79 -9.40
CA LEU A 299 4.24 -6.70 -10.82
C LEU A 299 4.38 -5.26 -11.34
N LEU A 300 3.94 -4.26 -10.57
CA LEU A 300 4.12 -2.85 -10.91
C LEU A 300 5.60 -2.44 -10.96
N ILE A 301 6.43 -2.93 -10.03
CA ILE A 301 7.88 -2.73 -10.06
C ILE A 301 8.49 -3.30 -11.34
N ALA A 302 8.09 -4.52 -11.72
CA ALA A 302 8.54 -5.14 -12.97
C ALA A 302 8.13 -4.32 -14.19
N LEU A 303 6.88 -3.83 -14.24
CA LEU A 303 6.39 -2.97 -15.31
C LEU A 303 7.20 -1.66 -15.40
N VAL A 304 7.44 -1.00 -14.27
CA VAL A 304 8.23 0.25 -14.22
C VAL A 304 9.67 -0.01 -14.66
N ALA A 305 10.26 -1.15 -14.27
CA ALA A 305 11.59 -1.53 -14.71
C ALA A 305 11.67 -1.78 -16.23
N ALA A 306 10.69 -2.49 -16.81
CA ALA A 306 10.61 -2.66 -18.26
C ALA A 306 10.43 -1.30 -18.96
N PHE A 307 9.46 -0.48 -18.53
CA PHE A 307 9.25 0.84 -19.11
C PHE A 307 10.50 1.72 -19.05
N ASN A 308 11.24 1.67 -17.94
CA ASN A 308 12.51 2.37 -17.81
C ASN A 308 13.54 1.92 -18.86
N ILE A 309 13.71 0.62 -19.08
CA ILE A 309 14.63 0.10 -20.11
C ILE A 309 14.21 0.58 -21.50
N ALA A 310 12.93 0.44 -21.86
CA ALA A 310 12.40 0.92 -23.13
C ALA A 310 12.72 2.41 -23.37
N VAL A 311 12.45 3.26 -22.37
CA VAL A 311 12.74 4.70 -22.46
C VAL A 311 14.26 4.96 -22.51
N ALA A 312 15.07 4.22 -21.76
CA ALA A 312 16.52 4.34 -21.75
C ALA A 312 17.15 4.01 -23.10
N LEU A 313 16.65 2.98 -23.81
CA LEU A 313 17.11 2.62 -25.15
C LEU A 313 16.88 3.72 -26.18
N ILE A 314 15.72 4.39 -26.08
CA ILE A 314 15.33 5.47 -26.99
C ILE A 314 16.11 6.75 -26.65
N SER A 315 16.06 7.17 -25.39
CA SER A 315 16.58 8.46 -24.97
C SER A 315 18.11 8.51 -24.85
N LYS A 316 18.73 7.39 -24.43
CA LYS A 316 20.17 7.29 -24.12
C LYS A 316 20.65 8.43 -23.21
N ASN A 317 19.77 8.99 -22.39
CA ASN A 317 20.04 10.13 -21.53
C ASN A 317 19.38 9.89 -20.18
N ALA A 318 20.20 9.82 -19.14
CA ALA A 318 19.77 9.50 -17.78
C ALA A 318 18.70 10.41 -17.21
N TRP A 319 18.86 11.73 -17.42
CA TRP A 319 17.91 12.72 -16.93
C TRP A 319 16.59 12.64 -17.67
N LEU A 320 16.65 12.49 -19.00
CA LEU A 320 15.45 12.36 -19.82
C LEU A 320 14.69 11.06 -19.53
N THR A 321 15.41 9.93 -19.39
CA THR A 321 14.81 8.65 -18.98
C THR A 321 14.10 8.78 -17.64
N THR A 322 14.80 9.28 -16.61
CA THR A 322 14.23 9.41 -15.27
C THR A 322 13.02 10.33 -15.28
N SER A 323 13.08 11.46 -15.98
CA SER A 323 11.99 12.44 -16.04
C SER A 323 10.75 11.88 -16.75
N LEU A 324 10.94 11.17 -17.87
CA LEU A 324 9.81 10.56 -18.59
C LEU A 324 9.16 9.42 -17.79
N VAL A 325 9.96 8.55 -17.19
CA VAL A 325 9.44 7.46 -16.33
C VAL A 325 8.68 8.05 -15.15
N LEU A 326 9.23 9.07 -14.50
CA LEU A 326 8.57 9.74 -13.37
C LEU A 326 7.27 10.41 -13.80
N LEU A 327 7.25 11.12 -14.94
CA LEU A 327 6.05 11.78 -15.46
C LEU A 327 4.94 10.77 -15.73
N VAL A 328 5.25 9.68 -16.43
CA VAL A 328 4.26 8.64 -16.76
C VAL A 328 3.75 7.94 -15.51
N VAL A 329 4.62 7.55 -14.58
CA VAL A 329 4.17 6.88 -13.35
C VAL A 329 3.39 7.84 -12.44
N THR A 330 3.79 9.12 -12.35
CA THR A 330 3.06 10.13 -11.56
C THR A 330 1.69 10.44 -12.16
N SER A 331 1.52 10.31 -13.47
CA SER A 331 0.20 10.49 -14.12
C SER A 331 -0.86 9.48 -13.62
N ALA A 332 -0.45 8.36 -13.02
CA ALA A 332 -1.36 7.43 -12.35
C ALA A 332 -2.19 8.08 -11.22
N LEU A 333 -1.73 9.19 -10.63
CA LEU A 333 -2.48 9.95 -9.63
C LEU A 333 -3.60 10.81 -10.22
N LEU A 334 -3.56 11.08 -11.52
CA LEU A 334 -4.46 12.04 -12.19
C LEU A 334 -5.40 11.36 -13.18
N ILE A 335 -5.02 10.19 -13.70
CA ILE A 335 -5.78 9.49 -14.73
C ILE A 335 -6.98 8.78 -14.09
N PRO A 336 -8.20 8.94 -14.63
CA PRO A 336 -9.36 8.21 -14.14
C PRO A 336 -9.14 6.69 -14.27
N PRO A 337 -9.73 5.87 -13.38
CA PRO A 337 -9.51 4.43 -13.42
C PRO A 337 -10.04 3.79 -14.72
N ILE A 338 -9.13 3.18 -15.49
CA ILE A 338 -9.44 2.47 -16.76
C ILE A 338 -8.92 1.03 -16.65
N SER A 339 -9.79 0.03 -16.85
CA SER A 339 -9.49 -1.38 -16.59
C SER A 339 -8.32 -1.97 -17.39
N TRP A 340 -8.02 -1.46 -18.58
CA TRP A 340 -6.93 -1.96 -19.43
C TRP A 340 -5.66 -1.11 -19.39
N LEU A 341 -5.68 -0.01 -18.64
CA LEU A 341 -4.53 0.85 -18.47
C LEU A 341 -3.76 0.42 -17.21
N PRO A 342 -2.47 0.08 -17.31
CA PRO A 342 -1.72 -0.41 -16.15
C PRO A 342 -1.54 0.66 -15.06
N LEU A 343 -1.63 1.95 -15.44
CA LEU A 343 -1.56 3.09 -14.51
C LEU A 343 -2.71 3.10 -13.49
N SER A 344 -3.86 2.51 -13.82
CA SER A 344 -5.02 2.44 -12.90
C SER A 344 -4.76 1.56 -11.68
N PHE A 345 -3.72 0.72 -11.71
CA PHE A 345 -3.45 -0.28 -10.68
C PHE A 345 -2.45 0.18 -9.61
N PHE A 346 -1.94 1.42 -9.67
CA PHE A 346 -0.99 1.96 -8.69
C PHE A 346 -1.59 2.27 -7.32
N HIS A 347 -2.92 2.36 -7.20
CA HIS A 347 -3.63 2.39 -5.92
C HIS A 347 -3.74 0.98 -5.33
N VAL A 348 -2.59 0.40 -4.97
CA VAL A 348 -2.41 -1.02 -4.67
C VAL A 348 -3.42 -1.56 -3.67
N TRP A 349 -3.64 -0.86 -2.54
CA TRP A 349 -4.57 -1.31 -1.51
C TRP A 349 -6.02 -1.34 -2.01
N GLY A 350 -6.45 -0.27 -2.68
CA GLY A 350 -7.81 -0.12 -3.20
C GLY A 350 -8.17 -1.13 -4.29
N ILE A 351 -7.17 -1.55 -5.08
CA ILE A 351 -7.31 -2.65 -6.04
C ILE A 351 -7.34 -4.01 -5.34
N ALA A 352 -6.46 -4.21 -4.35
CA ALA A 352 -6.34 -5.49 -3.65
C ALA A 352 -7.58 -5.84 -2.82
N ASN A 353 -8.24 -4.84 -2.23
CA ASN A 353 -9.47 -4.99 -1.46
C ASN A 353 -10.75 -4.70 -2.28
N GLY A 354 -10.62 -4.34 -3.56
CA GLY A 354 -11.73 -4.10 -4.49
C GLY A 354 -12.56 -2.83 -4.25
N THR A 355 -12.16 -1.95 -3.33
CA THR A 355 -12.88 -0.68 -3.07
C THR A 355 -12.89 0.24 -4.28
N ILE A 356 -11.80 0.27 -5.06
CA ILE A 356 -11.75 1.07 -6.28
C ILE A 356 -12.74 0.52 -7.30
N ALA A 357 -12.72 -0.79 -7.56
CA ALA A 357 -13.63 -1.43 -8.50
C ALA A 357 -15.10 -1.13 -8.18
N GLN A 358 -15.49 -1.18 -6.90
CA GLN A 358 -16.83 -0.85 -6.45
C GLN A 358 -17.14 0.66 -6.63
N SER A 359 -16.22 1.55 -6.22
CA SER A 359 -16.45 3.00 -6.25
C SER A 359 -16.69 3.57 -7.64
N VAL A 360 -16.10 2.97 -8.68
CA VAL A 360 -16.27 3.38 -10.08
C VAL A 360 -17.13 2.41 -10.89
N ASP A 361 -17.74 1.41 -10.23
CA ASP A 361 -18.55 0.35 -10.85
C ASP A 361 -17.86 -0.34 -12.05
N LEU A 362 -16.56 -0.64 -11.89
CA LEU A 362 -15.74 -1.29 -12.92
C LEU A 362 -15.16 -2.61 -12.40
N PRO A 363 -15.79 -3.76 -12.71
CA PRO A 363 -15.35 -5.08 -12.27
C PRO A 363 -13.91 -5.43 -12.71
N GLY A 364 -13.45 -4.84 -13.81
CA GLY A 364 -12.10 -5.03 -14.35
C GLY A 364 -10.97 -4.43 -13.52
N LEU A 365 -11.28 -3.65 -12.48
CA LEU A 365 -10.28 -3.05 -11.57
C LEU A 365 -10.05 -3.91 -10.31
N GLN A 366 -10.14 -5.22 -10.46
CA GLN A 366 -9.82 -6.19 -9.42
C GLN A 366 -8.44 -6.81 -9.64
N LEU A 367 -7.89 -7.41 -8.59
CA LEU A 367 -6.52 -7.95 -8.58
C LEU A 367 -6.23 -8.97 -9.70
N GLY A 368 -7.17 -9.86 -10.02
CA GLY A 368 -6.99 -10.87 -11.06
C GLY A 368 -6.77 -10.26 -12.44
N GLN A 369 -7.65 -9.32 -12.83
CA GLN A 369 -7.53 -8.60 -14.10
C GLN A 369 -6.31 -7.67 -14.08
N GLY A 370 -6.03 -6.99 -12.96
CA GLY A 370 -4.86 -6.12 -12.84
C GLY A 370 -3.54 -6.85 -13.04
N ALA A 371 -3.38 -8.04 -12.44
CA ALA A 371 -2.20 -8.87 -12.65
C ALA A 371 -2.01 -9.25 -14.13
N LEU A 372 -3.11 -9.62 -14.81
CA LEU A 372 -3.10 -9.93 -16.24
C LEU A 372 -2.70 -8.71 -17.08
N VAL A 373 -3.33 -7.56 -16.85
CA VAL A 373 -3.05 -6.32 -17.60
C VAL A 373 -1.58 -5.92 -17.45
N ILE A 374 -1.07 -5.92 -16.22
CA ILE A 374 0.34 -5.58 -15.96
C ILE A 374 1.28 -6.59 -16.62
N ALA A 375 0.98 -7.89 -16.57
CA ALA A 375 1.78 -8.92 -17.22
C ALA A 375 1.82 -8.75 -18.75
N ILE A 376 0.68 -8.46 -19.39
CA ILE A 376 0.60 -8.22 -20.83
C ILE A 376 1.43 -6.98 -21.21
N TRP A 377 1.24 -5.86 -20.52
CA TRP A 377 1.98 -4.63 -20.81
C TRP A 377 3.48 -4.79 -20.58
N SER A 378 3.88 -5.49 -19.52
CA SER A 378 5.29 -5.82 -19.27
C SER A 378 5.86 -6.69 -20.38
N GLY A 379 5.11 -7.71 -20.82
CA GLY A 379 5.51 -8.59 -21.92
C GLY A 379 5.67 -7.85 -23.25
N ILE A 380 4.75 -6.94 -23.58
CA ILE A 380 4.82 -6.10 -24.79
C ILE A 380 6.08 -5.22 -24.73
N LEU A 381 6.35 -4.54 -23.61
CA LEU A 381 7.54 -3.69 -23.46
C LEU A 381 8.82 -4.48 -23.65
N LEU A 382 8.96 -5.63 -22.96
CA LEU A 382 10.12 -6.51 -23.09
C LEU A 382 10.28 -7.08 -24.51
N LEU A 383 9.18 -7.35 -25.22
CA LEU A 383 9.23 -7.83 -26.60
C LEU A 383 9.69 -6.74 -27.57
N VAL A 384 9.18 -5.50 -27.43
CA VAL A 384 9.61 -4.34 -28.22
C VAL A 384 11.10 -4.07 -28.00
N GLU A 385 11.54 -4.19 -26.76
CA GLU A 385 12.94 -4.10 -26.33
C GLU A 385 13.84 -5.13 -27.02
N VAL A 386 13.44 -6.41 -27.03
CA VAL A 386 14.20 -7.49 -27.69
C VAL A 386 14.26 -7.26 -29.21
N ILE A 387 13.15 -6.92 -29.86
CA ILE A 387 13.12 -6.64 -31.31
C ILE A 387 14.03 -5.45 -31.66
N SER A 388 13.97 -4.39 -30.86
CA SER A 388 14.82 -3.21 -31.06
C SER A 388 16.30 -3.55 -30.92
N SER A 389 16.65 -4.48 -30.02
CA SER A 389 18.03 -4.95 -29.85
C SER A 389 18.55 -5.75 -31.05
N LEU A 390 17.69 -6.53 -31.71
CA LEU A 390 18.06 -7.32 -32.91
C LEU A 390 18.35 -6.41 -34.12
N ASN A 391 17.54 -5.36 -34.30
CA ASN A 391 17.78 -4.39 -35.36
C ASN A 391 19.06 -3.57 -35.15
N PHE A 392 19.49 -3.36 -33.90
CA PHE A 392 20.74 -2.67 -33.58
C PHE A 392 22.00 -3.50 -33.92
N VAL A 393 21.95 -4.83 -33.77
CA VAL A 393 23.08 -5.72 -34.12
C VAL A 393 23.31 -5.77 -35.63
N ASN A 394 22.24 -5.66 -36.43
CA ASN A 394 22.34 -5.70 -37.89
C ASN A 394 22.88 -4.41 -38.54
N TRP A 395 22.95 -3.29 -37.81
CA TRP A 395 23.36 -1.99 -38.38
C TRP A 395 24.85 -1.65 -38.20
N HIS A 396 25.56 -2.39 -37.35
CA HIS A 396 27.02 -2.33 -37.28
C HIS A 396 27.61 -3.71 -37.55
N PRO A 397 27.76 -4.11 -38.84
CA PRO A 397 28.69 -5.19 -39.12
C PRO A 397 30.05 -4.68 -38.65
N PHE A 398 30.64 -5.39 -37.67
CA PHE A 398 32.03 -5.22 -37.28
C PHE A 398 32.86 -5.22 -38.57
N ARG A 399 33.30 -4.05 -39.02
CA ARG A 399 34.26 -3.94 -40.10
C ARG A 399 35.55 -4.50 -39.52
N ASN A 400 35.82 -5.77 -39.81
CA ASN A 400 37.07 -6.44 -39.47
C ASN A 400 38.23 -5.54 -39.92
N SER A 401 38.83 -4.84 -38.96
CA SER A 401 40.06 -4.11 -39.15
C SER A 401 41.21 -5.12 -39.09
N THR A 402 41.28 -6.01 -40.08
CA THR A 402 42.52 -6.70 -40.44
C THR A 402 43.40 -5.72 -41.20
N LYS A 403 43.98 -4.75 -40.49
CA LYS A 403 45.21 -4.11 -40.93
C LYS A 403 46.37 -4.72 -40.15
N SER A 404 46.82 -5.85 -40.69
CA SER A 404 48.22 -6.27 -40.64
C SER A 404 49.09 -5.08 -41.06
N GLY A 405 49.61 -4.35 -40.08
CA GLY A 405 50.65 -3.35 -40.27
C GLY A 405 51.92 -3.88 -39.63
N ARG A 406 52.78 -4.49 -40.45
CA ARG A 406 54.18 -4.76 -40.11
C ARG A 406 54.79 -3.52 -39.46
N VAL A 407 55.27 -3.68 -38.23
CA VAL A 407 56.25 -2.76 -37.66
C VAL A 407 57.60 -3.19 -38.24
N GLU A 408 58.01 -2.55 -39.33
CA GLU A 408 59.41 -2.57 -39.74
C GLU A 408 60.21 -1.74 -38.73
N ARG A 409 61.25 -2.36 -38.16
CA ARG A 409 62.30 -1.66 -37.43
C ARG A 409 63.13 -0.85 -38.42
N VAL A 410 63.31 0.43 -38.13
CA VAL A 410 64.56 1.16 -38.37
C VAL A 410 64.82 2.03 -37.15
#